data_AF-R9IIX8-F1
#
_entry.id   AF-R9IIX8-F1
#
_cell.length_a   1.000
_cell.length_b   1.000
_cell.length_c   1.000
_cell.angle_alpha   90.00
_cell.angle_beta   90.00
_cell.angle_gamma   90.00
#
_symmetry.space_group_name_H-M   'P 1'
#
loop_
_entity.id
_entity.type
_entity.pdbx_description
1 polymer ?
#
loop_
_entity_poly.entity_id
_entity_poly.type
_entity_poly.pdbx_seq_one_letter_code
_entity_poly.pdbx_strand_id
1 'polypeptide(L)' 'MFRRFLERQTIYDWHTASFQGRNNYCKTDPDATFIRMKDNHMRNVQLKPGYHVQIAVDSEYIVATDIFQDQNNVWTLVPF' A
#
# COMPACT_ATOMS: atom_id res chain seq x y z
N MET A 1 -21.35 4.97 -31.24
CA MET A 1 -21.74 3.95 -30.25
C MET A 1 -20.53 3.18 -29.70
N PHE A 2 -19.71 2.55 -30.56
CA PHE A 2 -18.52 1.76 -30.17
C PHE A 2 -17.49 2.49 -29.29
N ARG A 3 -17.21 3.76 -29.58
CA ARG A 3 -16.23 4.57 -28.84
C ARG A 3 -16.55 4.68 -27.34
N ARG A 4 -17.83 4.77 -26.99
CA ARG A 4 -18.35 4.85 -25.61
C ARG A 4 -18.26 3.51 -24.86
N PHE A 5 -18.13 2.40 -25.57
CA PHE A 5 -17.88 1.09 -24.95
C PHE A 5 -16.39 0.92 -24.65
N LEU A 6 -15.52 1.31 -25.59
CA LEU A 6 -14.07 1.34 -25.37
C LEU A 6 -13.67 2.21 -24.17
N GLU A 7 -14.20 3.43 -24.08
CA GLU A 7 -13.93 4.33 -22.94
C GLU A 7 -14.37 3.73 -21.60
N ARG A 8 -15.52 3.04 -21.55
CA ARG A 8 -15.98 2.38 -20.33
C ARG A 8 -15.11 1.18 -19.96
N GLN A 9 -14.66 0.42 -20.95
CA GLN A 9 -13.78 -0.71 -20.73
C GLN A 9 -12.45 -0.25 -20.13
N THR A 10 -11.83 0.81 -20.67
CA THR A 10 -10.59 1.37 -20.10
C THR A 10 -10.75 1.82 -18.65
N ILE A 11 -11.92 2.36 -18.29
CA ILE A 11 -12.22 2.79 -16.92
C ILE A 11 -12.38 1.58 -15.99
N TYR A 12 -13.10 0.55 -16.43
CA TYR A 12 -13.26 -0.68 -15.64
C TYR A 12 -11.95 -1.45 -15.47
N ASP A 13 -11.10 -1.49 -16.50
CA ASP A 13 -9.78 -2.11 -16.43
C ASP A 13 -8.90 -1.38 -15.40
N TRP A 14 -8.93 -0.05 -15.40
CA TRP A 14 -8.22 0.77 -14.41
C TRP A 14 -8.73 0.51 -12.99
N HIS A 15 -10.05 0.54 -12.78
CA HIS A 15 -10.65 0.25 -11.48
C HIS A 15 -10.29 -1.15 -10.96
N THR A 16 -10.33 -2.15 -11.85
CA THR A 16 -9.97 -3.54 -11.52
C THR A 16 -8.51 -3.66 -11.12
N ALA A 17 -7.61 -2.97 -11.82
CA ALA A 17 -6.20 -2.91 -11.46
C ALA A 17 -5.98 -2.24 -10.09
N SER A 18 -6.69 -1.16 -9.80
CA SER A 18 -6.59 -0.44 -8.51
C SER A 18 -7.07 -1.27 -7.32
N PHE A 19 -7.95 -2.25 -7.52
CA PHE A 19 -8.44 -3.10 -6.43
C PHE A 19 -7.39 -4.06 -5.90
N GLN A 20 -6.35 -4.40 -6.67
CA GLN A 20 -5.32 -5.38 -6.28
C GLN A 20 -5.94 -6.69 -5.74
N GLY A 21 -7.03 -7.17 -6.35
CA GLY A 21 -7.75 -8.39 -5.94
C GLY A 21 -8.82 -8.21 -4.84
N ARG A 22 -9.11 -6.98 -4.40
CA ARG A 22 -10.18 -6.66 -3.44
C ARG A 22 -11.52 -6.40 -4.14
N ASN A 23 -12.63 -6.55 -3.42
CA ASN A 23 -13.98 -6.31 -3.96
C ASN A 23 -14.54 -4.91 -3.66
N ASN A 24 -13.74 -3.95 -3.17
CA ASN A 24 -14.24 -2.64 -2.77
C ASN A 24 -13.22 -1.49 -2.94
N TYR A 25 -13.75 -0.26 -2.96
CA TYR A 25 -12.99 1.00 -2.98
C TYR A 25 -12.64 1.53 -1.57
N CYS A 26 -12.61 0.68 -0.54
CA CYS A 26 -12.53 1.17 0.85
C CYS A 26 -11.21 1.86 1.20
N LYS A 27 -10.18 1.77 0.35
CA LYS A 27 -8.93 2.51 0.50
C LYS A 27 -8.84 3.63 -0.54
N THR A 28 -8.88 4.89 -0.07
CA THR A 28 -8.59 6.07 -0.90
C THR A 28 -7.11 6.14 -1.28
N ASP A 29 -6.24 5.63 -0.41
CA ASP A 29 -4.80 5.47 -0.63
C ASP A 29 -4.48 3.96 -0.55
N PRO A 30 -4.14 3.31 -1.68
CA PRO A 30 -3.83 1.89 -1.71
C PRO A 30 -2.66 1.51 -0.80
N ASP A 31 -1.64 2.37 -0.71
CA ASP A 31 -0.36 2.09 -0.07
C ASP A 31 -0.40 2.33 1.45
N ALA A 32 -1.35 3.16 1.89
CA ALA A 32 -1.60 3.36 3.31
C ALA A 32 -2.18 2.11 3.98
N THR A 33 -1.64 1.78 5.16
CA THR A 33 -2.08 0.67 5.99
C THR A 33 -2.44 1.16 7.39
N PHE A 34 -3.55 0.65 7.93
CA PHE A 34 -4.00 0.98 9.28
C PHE A 34 -3.18 0.19 10.30
N ILE A 35 -2.31 0.89 11.02
CA ILE A 35 -1.36 0.27 11.94
C ILE A 35 -1.49 0.83 13.34
N ARG A 36 -1.21 -0.04 14.31
CA ARG A 36 -1.11 0.37 15.71
C ARG A 36 0.21 1.08 15.88
N MET A 37 0.16 2.41 15.83
CA MET A 37 1.30 3.25 16.14
C MET A 37 1.69 3.08 17.61
N LYS A 38 2.97 3.31 17.93
CA LYS A 38 3.43 3.41 19.32
C LYS A 38 2.60 4.49 20.03
N ASP A 39 2.19 4.22 21.28
CA ASP A 39 1.25 5.08 22.00
C ASP A 39 1.71 6.55 21.94
N ASN A 40 0.84 7.40 21.42
CA ASN A 40 1.07 8.84 21.48
C ASN A 40 0.85 9.32 22.93
N HIS A 41 1.31 10.53 23.26
CA HIS A 41 1.11 11.14 24.58
C HIS A 41 -0.36 11.12 25.05
N MET A 42 -1.30 11.02 24.09
CA MET A 42 -2.75 10.97 24.30
C MET A 42 -3.32 9.54 24.51
N ARG A 43 -2.51 8.47 24.50
CA ARG A 43 -2.93 7.06 24.69
C ARG A 43 -4.13 6.60 23.83
N ASN A 44 -4.27 7.14 22.61
CA ASN A 44 -5.35 6.69 21.73
C ASN A 44 -4.95 5.39 21.03
N VAL A 45 -5.57 4.27 21.43
CA VAL A 45 -5.40 2.91 20.90
C VAL A 45 -6.06 2.73 19.52
N GLN A 46 -6.27 3.82 18.79
CA GLN A 46 -6.88 3.78 17.47
C GLN A 46 -5.81 3.46 16.41
N LEU A 47 -6.15 2.57 15.48
CA LEU A 47 -5.33 2.33 14.30
C LEU A 47 -5.28 3.60 13.46
N LYS A 48 -4.08 4.00 13.06
CA LYS A 48 -3.87 5.18 12.23
C LYS A 48 -3.37 4.73 10.86
N PRO A 49 -3.78 5.39 9.77
CA PRO A 49 -3.17 5.16 8.48
C PRO A 49 -1.69 5.57 8.56
N GLY A 50 -0.82 4.72 8.03
CA GLY A 50 0.62 4.95 7.92
C GLY A 50 1.21 4.13 6.78
N TYR A 51 2.45 4.42 6.44
CA TYR A 51 3.20 3.71 5.40
C TYR A 51 4.33 2.93 6.06
N HIS A 52 4.45 1.63 5.75
CA HIS A 52 5.63 0.86 6.14
C HIS A 52 6.69 0.98 5.05
N VAL A 53 7.49 2.03 5.15
CA VAL A 53 8.64 2.22 4.26
C VAL A 53 9.79 1.33 4.75
N GLN A 54 10.36 0.53 3.84
CA GLN A 54 11.58 -0.22 4.09
C GLN A 54 12.67 0.22 3.14
N ILE A 55 13.90 0.20 3.64
CA ILE A 55 15.08 0.71 2.95
C ILE A 55 16.15 -0.38 3.01
N ALA A 56 16.62 -0.81 1.85
CA ALA A 56 17.75 -1.71 1.71
C ALA A 56 19.04 -0.89 1.62
N VAL A 57 20.00 -1.18 2.49
CA VAL A 57 21.31 -0.52 2.49
C VAL A 57 22.39 -1.58 2.31
N ASP A 58 23.26 -1.38 1.33
CA ASP A 58 24.48 -2.15 1.14
C ASP A 58 25.68 -1.23 1.11
N SER A 59 26.71 -1.54 1.91
CA SER A 59 28.00 -0.85 1.91
C SER A 59 27.87 0.69 1.92
N GLU A 60 26.98 1.20 2.80
CA GLU A 60 26.66 2.63 2.98
C GLU A 60 25.76 3.28 1.90
N TYR A 61 25.37 2.54 0.87
CA TYR A 61 24.47 3.01 -0.19
C TYR A 61 23.06 2.44 -0.04
N ILE A 62 22.06 3.27 -0.34
CA ILE A 62 20.67 2.81 -0.47
C ILE A 62 20.53 2.10 -1.82
N VAL A 63 20.25 0.80 -1.79
CA VAL A 63 20.12 -0.05 -2.99
C VAL A 63 18.65 -0.21 -3.40
N ALA A 64 17.72 -0.20 -2.44
CA ALA A 64 16.29 -0.30 -2.72
C ALA A 64 15.45 0.40 -1.65
N THR A 65 14.26 0.84 -2.05
CA THR A 65 13.24 1.41 -1.17
C THR A 65 11.87 0.98 -1.65
N ASP A 66 11.04 0.47 -0.76
CA ASP A 66 9.67 0.06 -1.12
C ASP A 66 8.70 0.25 0.05
N ILE A 67 7.40 0.33 -0.26
CA ILE A 67 6.31 0.51 0.70
C ILE A 67 5.53 -0.79 0.80
N PHE A 68 5.51 -1.35 2.00
CA PHE A 68 4.81 -2.60 2.27
C PHE A 68 3.49 -2.34 2.97
N GLN A 69 2.49 -3.17 2.65
CA GLN A 69 1.19 -3.14 3.33
C GLN A 69 1.14 -4.04 4.56
N ASP A 70 2.15 -4.89 4.77
CA ASP A 70 2.20 -5.79 5.92
C ASP A 70 2.63 -5.05 7.19
N GLN A 71 1.90 -5.30 8.27
CA GLN A 71 2.22 -4.74 9.60
C GLN A 71 3.48 -5.38 10.20
N ASN A 72 3.82 -6.60 9.80
CA ASN A 72 4.90 -7.40 10.36
C ASN A 72 6.04 -7.59 9.35
N ASN A 73 7.28 -7.50 9.83
CA ASN A 73 8.52 -7.67 9.05
C ASN A 73 8.85 -9.16 8.73
N VAL A 74 7.85 -10.04 8.64
CA VAL A 74 8.11 -11.49 8.47
C VAL A 74 8.62 -11.79 7.07
N TRP A 75 8.11 -11.10 6.05
CA TRP A 75 8.48 -11.30 4.66
C TRP A 75 9.69 -10.47 4.20
N THR A 76 10.28 -9.69 5.11
CA THR A 76 11.34 -8.71 4.79
C THR A 76 12.74 -9.29 4.99
N LEU A 77 12.82 -10.59 5.25
CA LEU A 77 14.07 -11.37 5.27
C LEU A 77 14.36 -12.02 3.91
N VAL A 78 13.54 -11.74 2.89
CA VAL A 78 13.85 -12.13 1.51
C VAL A 78 14.91 -11.16 0.98
N PRO A 79 16.11 -11.64 0.60
CA PRO A 79 17.15 -10.78 0.06
C PRO A 79 16.73 -10.18 -1.29
N PHE A 80 17.15 -8.93 -1.53
CA PHE A 80 16.97 -8.18 -2.77
C PHE A 80 17.82 -8.74 -3.91
#